data_AF-A0A4R1W8J6-F1
#
_entry.id   AF-A0A4R1W8J6-F1
#
_cell.length_a   1.000
_cell.length_b   1.000
_cell.length_c   1.000
_cell.angle_alpha   90.00
_cell.angle_beta   90.00
_cell.angle_gamma   90.00
#
_symmetry.space_group_name_H-M   'P 1'
#
loop_
_entity.id
_entity.type
_entity.pdbx_description
1 polymer ?
#
loop_
_entity_poly.entity_id
_entity_poly.type
_entity_poly.pdbx_seq_one_letter_code
_entity_poly.pdbx_strand_id
1 'polypeptide(L)'
;MMPDNPAPYLTDWLIEIGPAAPGGDPLGWRDLAAWQDITGIELEPWEGRLIRRLSTDFVSQRHKAEKADCPPPYTGIEDDIPAMRQRVSAQIAAIFG
;
A
#
# COMPACT_ATOMS: atom_id res chain seq x y z
N MET A 1 5.79 9.33 -14.58
CA MET A 1 6.41 7.99 -14.74
C MET A 1 6.92 7.56 -13.38
N MET A 2 6.61 6.34 -12.95
CA MET A 2 7.14 5.81 -11.68
C MET A 2 8.65 5.58 -11.85
N PRO A 3 9.49 5.91 -10.86
CA PRO A 3 10.94 5.70 -10.97
C PRO A 3 11.27 4.21 -11.13
N ASP A 4 12.39 3.91 -11.80
CA ASP A 4 12.84 2.53 -12.01
C ASP A 4 13.10 1.84 -10.66
N ASN A 5 12.53 0.65 -10.49
CA ASN A 5 12.72 -0.16 -9.31
C ASN A 5 14.02 -0.99 -9.46
N PRO A 6 15.05 -0.77 -8.62
CA PRO A 6 16.31 -1.50 -8.71
C PRO A 6 16.21 -2.97 -8.25
N ALA A 7 15.16 -3.35 -7.52
CA ALA A 7 14.95 -4.69 -7.00
C ALA A 7 13.48 -5.14 -7.16
N PRO A 8 13.03 -5.39 -8.40
CA PRO A 8 11.64 -5.76 -8.68
C PRO A 8 11.23 -7.07 -8.01
N TYR A 9 12.17 -8.02 -7.92
CA TYR A 9 11.95 -9.34 -7.32
C TYR A 9 11.45 -9.29 -5.88
N LEU A 10 11.83 -8.27 -5.09
CA LEU A 10 11.33 -8.12 -3.71
C LEU A 10 9.86 -7.75 -3.65
N THR A 11 9.39 -6.99 -4.66
CA THR A 11 7.97 -6.66 -4.77
C THR A 11 7.20 -7.88 -5.23
N ASP A 12 7.75 -8.64 -6.17
CA ASP A 12 7.16 -9.90 -6.64
C ASP A 12 7.02 -10.90 -5.49
N TRP A 13 8.08 -11.09 -4.69
CA TRP A 13 8.04 -11.95 -3.49
C TRP A 13 7.04 -11.45 -2.46
N LEU A 14 6.97 -10.13 -2.20
CA LEU A 14 5.97 -9.57 -1.28
C LEU A 14 4.54 -9.87 -1.73
N ILE A 15 4.26 -9.76 -3.03
CA ILE A 15 2.93 -10.05 -3.59
C ILE A 15 2.65 -11.56 -3.56
N GLU A 16 3.64 -12.40 -3.83
CA GLU A 16 3.54 -13.86 -3.75
C GLU A 16 3.25 -14.35 -2.32
N ILE A 17 3.99 -13.85 -1.32
CA ILE A 17 3.76 -14.13 0.10
C ILE A 17 2.37 -13.63 0.53
N GLY A 18 1.96 -12.49 -0.04
CA GLY A 18 0.85 -11.68 0.40
C GLY A 18 1.35 -10.47 1.21
N PRO A 19 0.96 -9.23 0.87
CA PRO A 19 1.51 -8.03 1.48
C PRO A 19 1.06 -7.80 2.93
N ALA A 20 0.12 -8.60 3.43
CA ALA A 20 -0.34 -8.63 4.82
C ALA A 20 -0.61 -10.08 5.23
N ALA A 21 -0.44 -10.37 6.52
CA ALA A 21 -0.83 -11.64 7.10
C ALA A 21 -2.36 -11.84 7.05
N PRO A 22 -2.89 -13.06 7.25
CA PRO A 22 -4.33 -13.34 7.17
C PRO A 22 -5.21 -12.48 8.09
N GLY A 23 -4.67 -11.98 9.22
CA GLY A 23 -5.35 -11.07 10.13
C GLY A 23 -5.39 -9.60 9.67
N GLY A 24 -4.74 -9.28 8.55
CA GLY A 24 -4.57 -7.91 8.06
C GLY A 24 -3.40 -7.15 8.68
N ASP A 25 -2.64 -7.79 9.57
CA ASP A 25 -1.42 -7.29 10.19
C ASP A 25 -0.20 -7.38 9.25
N PRO A 26 0.87 -6.61 9.50
CA PRO A 26 2.11 -6.73 8.74
C PRO A 26 2.76 -8.12 8.93
N LEU A 27 3.51 -8.56 7.91
CA LEU A 27 4.23 -9.82 7.93
C LEU A 27 5.23 -9.90 9.10
N GLY A 28 5.15 -11.01 9.84
CA GLY A 28 6.08 -11.39 10.88
C GLY A 28 7.26 -12.21 10.36
N TRP A 29 8.23 -12.46 11.23
CA TRP A 29 9.37 -13.33 10.89
C TRP A 29 8.96 -14.79 10.65
N ARG A 30 7.88 -15.24 11.30
CA ARG A 30 7.36 -16.61 11.12
C ARG A 30 6.77 -16.82 9.74
N ASP A 31 6.12 -15.80 9.18
CA ASP A 31 5.54 -15.84 7.84
C ASP A 31 6.66 -15.94 6.80
N LEU A 32 7.72 -15.13 6.97
CA LEU A 32 8.90 -15.21 6.10
C LEU A 32 9.61 -16.56 6.22
N ALA A 33 9.83 -17.06 7.43
CA ALA A 33 10.46 -18.37 7.62
C ALA A 33 9.66 -19.49 6.93
N ALA A 34 8.33 -19.50 7.12
CA ALA A 34 7.46 -20.48 6.46
C ALA A 34 7.50 -20.36 4.93
N TRP A 35 7.54 -19.14 4.40
CA TRP A 35 7.67 -18.92 2.96
C TRP A 35 9.03 -19.38 2.42
N GLN A 36 10.13 -19.09 3.12
CA GLN A 36 11.46 -19.59 2.76
C GLN A 36 11.51 -21.13 2.79
N ASP A 37 10.87 -21.77 3.78
CA ASP A 37 10.80 -23.24 3.90
C ASP A 37 10.03 -23.88 2.73
N ILE A 38 8.97 -23.23 2.23
CA ILE A 38 8.14 -23.74 1.12
C ILE A 38 8.80 -23.50 -0.24
N THR A 39 9.39 -22.33 -0.45
CA THR A 39 9.96 -21.93 -1.74
C THR A 39 11.41 -22.36 -1.93
N GLY A 40 12.12 -22.61 -0.83
CA GLY A 40 13.57 -22.84 -0.84
C GLY A 40 14.39 -21.58 -1.11
N ILE A 41 13.77 -20.40 -1.12
CA ILE A 41 14.47 -19.12 -1.34
C ILE A 41 15.11 -18.68 -0.02
N GLU A 42 16.41 -18.41 -0.04
CA GLU A 42 17.14 -17.85 1.11
C GLU A 42 17.19 -16.33 1.00
N LEU A 43 16.51 -15.63 1.92
CA LEU A 43 16.54 -14.18 2.00
C LEU A 43 17.83 -13.69 2.67
N GLU A 44 18.48 -12.71 2.07
CA GLU A 44 19.52 -11.96 2.77
C GLU A 44 18.91 -11.17 3.94
N PRO A 45 19.67 -10.89 5.01
CA PRO A 45 19.13 -10.20 6.18
C PRO A 45 18.47 -8.85 5.88
N TRP A 46 18.94 -8.13 4.86
CA TRP A 46 18.33 -6.85 4.47
C TRP A 46 17.05 -7.03 3.65
N GLU A 47 16.93 -8.10 2.86
CA GLU A 47 15.74 -8.42 2.05
C GLU A 47 14.58 -8.75 2.96
N GLY A 48 14.79 -9.64 3.94
CA GLY A 48 13.77 -9.97 4.93
C GLY A 48 13.32 -8.74 5.73
N ARG A 49 14.25 -7.86 6.10
CA ARG A 49 13.90 -6.57 6.76
C ARG A 49 13.10 -5.65 5.84
N LEU A 50 13.47 -5.58 4.56
CA LEU A 50 12.79 -4.73 3.59
C LEU A 50 11.38 -5.24 3.27
N ILE A 51 11.19 -6.53 3.06
CA ILE A 51 9.86 -7.13 2.83
C ILE A 51 8.92 -6.84 4.01
N ARG A 52 9.39 -7.01 5.26
CA ARG A 52 8.59 -6.67 6.44
C ARG A 52 8.24 -5.19 6.53
N ARG A 53 9.18 -4.32 6.17
CA ARG A 53 8.93 -2.87 6.11
C ARG A 53 7.88 -2.55 5.05
N LEU A 54 8.01 -3.10 3.85
CA LEU A 54 7.05 -2.90 2.76
C LEU A 54 5.65 -3.39 3.15
N SER A 55 5.55 -4.55 3.82
CA SER A 55 4.29 -5.04 4.37
C SER A 55 3.68 -4.08 5.41
N THR A 56 4.51 -3.50 6.29
CA THR A 56 4.06 -2.50 7.28
C THR A 56 3.53 -1.24 6.60
N ASP A 57 4.25 -0.74 5.60
CA ASP A 57 3.86 0.44 4.82
C ASP A 57 2.57 0.16 4.05
N PHE A 58 2.42 -1.05 3.48
CA PHE A 58 1.20 -1.48 2.79
C PHE A 58 -0.01 -1.51 3.74
N VAL A 59 0.10 -2.14 4.91
CA VAL A 59 -1.00 -2.21 5.88
C VAL A 59 -1.36 -0.81 6.39
N SER A 60 -0.37 0.05 6.65
CA SER A 60 -0.61 1.45 7.02
C SER A 60 -1.37 2.20 5.93
N GLN A 61 -0.96 2.05 4.67
CA GLN A 61 -1.62 2.70 3.54
C GLN A 61 -3.02 2.15 3.29
N ARG A 62 -3.23 0.84 3.46
CA ARG A 62 -4.56 0.21 3.39
C ARG A 62 -5.52 0.84 4.39
N HIS A 63 -5.11 0.98 5.64
CA HIS A 63 -5.92 1.64 6.67
C HIS A 63 -6.20 3.12 6.38
N LYS A 64 -5.23 3.83 5.79
CA LYS A 64 -5.48 5.22 5.35
C LYS A 64 -6.50 5.25 4.21
N ALA A 65 -6.36 4.38 3.23
CA ALA A 65 -7.22 4.30 2.05
C ALA A 65 -8.67 3.89 2.37
N GLU A 66 -8.90 3.19 3.49
CA GLU A 66 -10.25 2.90 3.99
C GLU A 66 -11.02 4.16 4.41
N LYS A 67 -10.34 5.29 4.67
CA LYS A 67 -11.01 6.55 5.03
C LYS A 67 -11.57 7.25 3.80
N ALA A 68 -12.82 7.71 3.89
CA ALA A 68 -13.51 8.38 2.79
C ALA A 68 -12.85 9.69 2.31
N ASP A 69 -11.96 10.29 3.12
CA ASP A 69 -11.19 11.49 2.82
C ASP A 69 -9.77 11.21 2.31
N CYS A 70 -9.37 9.95 2.15
CA CYS A 70 -8.05 9.60 1.63
C CYS A 70 -7.95 9.92 0.12
N PRO A 71 -7.06 10.84 -0.29
CA PRO A 71 -6.84 11.12 -1.70
C PRO A 71 -6.27 9.90 -2.43
N PRO A 72 -6.63 9.67 -3.71
CA PRO A 72 -5.97 8.67 -4.53
C PRO A 72 -4.45 8.93 -4.62
N PRO A 73 -3.59 7.90 -4.64
CA PRO A 73 -2.13 8.09 -4.64
C PRO A 73 -1.58 8.71 -5.94
N TYR A 74 -2.38 8.74 -7.02
CA TYR A 74 -2.02 9.34 -8.31
C TYR A 74 -2.53 10.78 -8.48
N THR A 75 -3.40 11.26 -7.59
CA THR A 75 -3.70 12.70 -7.50
C THR A 75 -2.55 13.30 -6.71
N GLY A 76 -1.76 14.17 -7.34
CA GLY A 76 -0.63 14.81 -6.68
C GLY A 76 -1.09 15.60 -5.44
N ILE A 77 -0.11 16.05 -4.65
CA ILE A 77 -0.30 16.94 -3.49
C ILE A 77 -1.06 18.24 -3.87
N GLU A 78 -1.21 18.54 -5.17
CA GLU A 78 -1.80 19.76 -5.73
C GLU A 78 -3.32 19.71 -5.97
N ASP A 79 -3.97 18.56 -5.89
CA ASP A 79 -5.43 18.51 -5.98
C ASP A 79 -6.05 18.76 -4.59
N ASP A 80 -6.42 20.01 -4.32
CA ASP A 80 -7.10 20.43 -3.09
C ASP A 80 -8.52 19.82 -3.03
N ILE A 81 -8.59 18.53 -2.68
CA ILE A 81 -9.81 17.72 -2.60
C ILE A 81 -10.90 18.40 -1.76
N PRO A 82 -10.60 19.08 -0.64
CA PRO A 82 -11.59 19.88 0.08
C PRO A 82 -12.25 20.95 -0.79
N ALA A 83 -11.47 21.69 -1.59
CA ALA A 83 -11.99 22.71 -2.50
C ALA A 83 -12.79 22.10 -3.67
N MET A 84 -12.38 20.94 -4.18
CA MET A 84 -13.14 20.19 -5.19
C MET A 84 -14.51 19.73 -4.64
N ARG A 85 -14.53 19.18 -3.42
CA ARG A 85 -15.78 18.74 -2.75
C ARG A 85 -16.75 19.90 -2.56
N GLN A 86 -16.27 21.07 -2.13
CA GLN A 86 -17.10 22.27 -2.00
C GLN A 86 -17.69 22.74 -3.34
N ARG A 87 -16.91 22.71 -4.42
CA ARG A 87 -17.38 23.07 -5.76
C ARG A 87 -18.48 22.13 -6.24
N VAL A 88 -18.29 20.82 -6.08
CA VAL A 88 -19.30 19.83 -6.46
C VAL A 88 -20.57 19.98 -5.61
N SER A 89 -20.46 20.19 -4.29
CA SER A 89 -21.64 20.41 -3.45
C SER A 89 -22.41 21.68 -3.84
N ALA A 90 -21.70 22.76 -4.18
CA ALA A 90 -22.32 24.01 -4.62
C ALA A 90 -23.02 23.86 -5.97
N GLN A 91 -22.45 23.11 -6.92
CA GLN A 91 -23.08 22.84 -8.21
C GLN A 91 -24.33 21.97 -8.08
N ILE A 92 -24.31 20.94 -7.24
CA ILE A 92 -25.49 20.09 -7.00
C ILE A 92 -26.62 20.92 -6.37
N ALA A 93 -26.31 21.78 -5.40
CA ALA A 93 -27.31 22.66 -4.78
C ALA A 93 -27.93 23.64 -5.78
N ALA A 94 -27.16 24.13 -6.75
CA ALA A 94 -27.66 25.05 -7.79
C ALA A 94 -28.50 24.37 -8.89
N ILE A 95 -28.41 23.05 -9.04
CA ILE A 95 -29.19 22.29 -10.04
C ILE A 95 -30.52 21.79 -9.45
N PHE A 96 -30.54 21.50 -8.15
CA PHE A 96 -31.67 20.87 -7.47
C PHE A 96 -32.33 21.74 -6.38
N GLY A 97 -31.94 23.03 -6.27
CA GLY A 97 -32.60 24.07 -5.47
C GLY A 97 -33.20 25.15 -6.36
#